data_AF-A0A2M7KJS0-F1
#
_entry.id   AF-A0A2M7KJS0-F1
#
_cell.length_a   1.000
_cell.length_b   1.000
_cell.length_c   1.000
_cell.angle_alpha   90.00
_cell.angle_beta   90.00
_cell.angle_gamma   90.00
#
_symmetry.space_group_name_H-M   'P 1'
#
loop_
_entity.id
_entity.type
_entity.pdbx_description
1 polymer ?
#
loop_
_entity_poly.entity_id
_entity_poly.type
_entity_poly.pdbx_seq_one_letter_code
_entity_poly.pdbx_strand_id
1 'polypeptide(L)'
;MEADSPELGDPVLELLNELRNYSIHCPNTPALRGLVQDLQARAPVGLSGGRLPEAVDDLAANEKTDPELAKRLDQVRELLDWALDFSASPSMSVPLSPSAARSRLVSQFVDRFMAKGRNKLTGYDASEGALYVLYCAALALHPKAPRCLAIDNVDQALNPRLAQRIMQMVCSWSAESDGGRQWLLTVHNPAILDGLPLGDSSIRLFTVDRNNRGHTTVRRIDLAAATESRPSEEWTLSRMWTGGLLGGVPNV
;
A
#
# COMPACT_ATOMS: atom_id res chain seq x y z
N MET A 1 -30.52 -33.75 -28.92
CA MET A 1 -29.11 -33.61 -28.46
C MET A 1 -28.87 -32.12 -28.39
N GLU A 2 -29.43 -31.51 -27.34
CA GLU A 2 -29.23 -30.09 -27.06
C GLU A 2 -27.76 -29.89 -26.72
N ALA A 3 -27.15 -28.93 -27.39
CA ALA A 3 -25.82 -28.46 -27.04
C ALA A 3 -25.94 -27.76 -25.69
N ASP A 4 -25.24 -28.31 -24.69
CA ASP A 4 -25.00 -27.65 -23.42
C ASP A 4 -24.51 -26.23 -23.70
N SER A 5 -25.25 -25.28 -23.13
CA SER A 5 -24.81 -23.90 -23.01
C SER A 5 -23.56 -23.89 -22.11
N PRO A 6 -22.55 -23.02 -22.34
CA PRO A 6 -21.37 -23.00 -21.47
C PRO A 6 -21.76 -22.41 -20.11
N GLU A 7 -22.14 -23.28 -19.19
CA GLU A 7 -22.49 -22.96 -17.80
C GLU A 7 -21.21 -22.77 -16.97
N LEU A 8 -21.14 -21.63 -16.27
CA LEU A 8 -20.14 -21.19 -15.29
C LEU A 8 -18.67 -21.15 -15.75
N GLY A 9 -18.03 -19.99 -15.57
CA GLY A 9 -16.62 -19.78 -15.88
C GLY A 9 -15.71 -20.79 -15.19
N ASP A 10 -14.74 -21.34 -15.93
CA ASP A 10 -13.72 -22.24 -15.39
C ASP A 10 -12.98 -21.55 -14.22
N PRO A 11 -13.07 -22.05 -12.97
CA PRO A 11 -12.42 -21.43 -11.81
C PRO A 11 -10.90 -21.30 -11.96
N VAL A 12 -10.29 -22.19 -12.76
CA VAL A 12 -8.86 -22.10 -13.09
C VAL A 12 -8.61 -20.89 -13.98
N LEU A 13 -9.46 -20.66 -14.97
CA LEU A 13 -9.36 -19.50 -15.85
C LEU A 13 -9.59 -18.20 -15.08
N GLU A 14 -10.53 -18.16 -14.14
CA GLU A 14 -10.76 -17.01 -13.25
C GLU A 14 -9.52 -16.70 -12.41
N LEU A 15 -8.94 -17.70 -11.75
CA LEU A 15 -7.71 -17.54 -10.98
C LEU A 15 -6.54 -17.07 -11.84
N LEU A 16 -6.35 -17.65 -13.03
CA LEU A 16 -5.29 -17.25 -13.95
C LEU A 16 -5.49 -15.81 -14.46
N ASN A 17 -6.73 -15.38 -14.66
CA ASN A 17 -7.05 -14.00 -15.03
C ASN A 17 -6.76 -13.03 -13.90
N GLU A 18 -7.09 -13.40 -12.66
CA GLU A 18 -6.82 -12.61 -11.46
C GLU A 18 -5.32 -12.43 -11.22
N LEU A 19 -4.54 -13.50 -11.41
CA LEU A 19 -3.09 -13.50 -11.23
C LEU A 19 -2.31 -12.97 -12.44
N ARG A 20 -2.97 -12.68 -13.58
CA ARG A 20 -2.31 -12.26 -14.84
C ARG A 20 -1.35 -11.08 -14.64
N ASN A 21 -1.76 -10.12 -13.80
CA ASN A 21 -0.99 -8.90 -13.53
C ASN A 21 -0.36 -8.90 -12.13
N TYR A 22 -0.36 -10.04 -11.43
CA TYR A 22 0.20 -10.15 -10.09
C TYR A 22 1.65 -9.64 -10.06
N SER A 23 1.96 -8.90 -9.01
CA SER A 23 3.26 -8.32 -8.77
C SER A 23 3.60 -8.32 -7.29
N ILE A 24 4.89 -8.52 -7.01
CA ILE A 24 5.47 -8.34 -5.68
C ILE A 24 6.23 -7.02 -5.72
N HIS A 25 5.73 -6.05 -4.98
CA HIS A 25 6.31 -4.74 -4.85
C HIS A 25 7.28 -4.70 -3.67
N CYS A 26 8.40 -4.02 -3.83
CA CYS A 26 9.37 -3.74 -2.77
C CYS A 26 9.79 -2.27 -2.92
N PRO A 27 8.97 -1.33 -2.44
CA PRO A 27 9.21 0.10 -2.62
C PRO A 27 10.51 0.51 -1.92
N ASN A 28 11.20 1.50 -2.49
CA ASN A 28 12.33 2.13 -1.84
C ASN A 28 12.33 3.65 -2.06
N THR A 29 12.83 4.37 -1.06
CA THR A 29 12.80 5.83 -1.05
C THR A 29 13.47 6.47 -2.27
N PRO A 30 14.65 6.02 -2.75
CA PRO A 30 15.25 6.59 -3.95
C PRO A 30 14.35 6.52 -5.19
N ALA A 31 13.64 5.41 -5.39
CA ALA A 31 12.74 5.22 -6.54
C ALA A 31 11.44 6.03 -6.37
N LEU A 32 10.87 6.07 -5.16
CA LEU A 32 9.70 6.90 -4.84
C LEU A 32 9.97 8.40 -5.06
N ARG A 33 11.20 8.84 -4.79
CA ARG A 33 11.67 10.21 -5.07
C ARG A 33 11.96 10.48 -6.55
N GLY A 34 11.98 9.46 -7.40
CA GLY A 34 12.37 9.59 -8.81
C GLY A 34 13.88 9.81 -9.03
N LEU A 35 14.71 9.56 -8.00
CA LEU A 35 16.18 9.75 -8.07
C LEU A 35 16.86 8.62 -8.85
N VAL A 36 16.31 7.41 -8.78
CA VAL A 36 16.76 6.22 -9.50
C VAL A 36 15.66 5.74 -10.43
N GLN A 37 16.07 5.13 -11.54
CA GLN A 37 15.14 4.49 -12.47
C GLN A 37 14.63 3.19 -11.88
N ASP A 38 13.32 2.98 -11.94
CA ASP A 38 12.72 1.67 -11.69
C ASP A 38 12.81 0.84 -12.98
N LEU A 39 13.68 -0.18 -12.96
CA LEU A 39 13.91 -1.06 -14.12
C LEU A 39 12.68 -1.92 -14.43
N GLN A 40 11.75 -2.06 -13.49
CA GLN A 40 10.52 -2.82 -13.62
C GLN A 40 9.30 -1.91 -13.50
N ALA A 41 9.35 -0.77 -14.21
CA ALA A 41 8.25 0.18 -14.29
C ALA A 41 6.95 -0.50 -14.76
N ARG A 42 5.94 -0.47 -13.89
CA ARG A 42 4.58 -0.93 -14.17
C ARG A 42 3.61 0.25 -14.04
N ALA A 43 2.42 0.10 -14.60
CA ALA A 43 1.32 0.99 -14.27
C ALA A 43 0.59 0.43 -13.04
N PRO A 44 0.06 1.29 -12.16
CA PRO A 44 0.24 2.75 -12.13
C PRO A 44 1.61 3.15 -11.57
N VAL A 45 2.15 2.35 -10.65
CA VAL A 45 3.44 2.56 -10.00
C VAL A 45 4.30 1.30 -10.19
N GLY A 46 5.60 1.50 -10.40
CA GLY A 46 6.59 0.42 -10.54
C GLY A 46 6.83 -0.35 -9.26
N LEU A 47 7.49 -1.51 -9.38
CA LEU A 47 7.69 -2.44 -8.27
C LEU A 47 8.54 -1.86 -7.15
N SER A 48 9.44 -0.93 -7.48
CA SER A 48 10.26 -0.21 -6.51
C SER A 48 9.71 1.17 -6.13
N GLY A 49 8.57 1.59 -6.70
CA GLY A 49 8.01 2.91 -6.45
C GLY A 49 8.21 3.93 -7.56
N GLY A 50 8.83 3.53 -8.68
CA GLY A 50 8.95 4.43 -9.85
C GLY A 50 7.58 4.82 -10.39
N ARG A 51 7.48 5.97 -11.06
CA ARG A 51 6.22 6.54 -11.58
C ARG A 51 5.18 6.96 -10.54
N LEU A 52 5.55 7.02 -9.26
CA LEU A 52 4.65 7.51 -8.22
C LEU A 52 4.08 8.92 -8.53
N PRO A 53 4.88 9.91 -8.96
CA PRO A 53 4.35 11.22 -9.31
C PRO A 53 3.27 11.15 -10.41
N GLU A 54 3.51 10.38 -11.47
CA GLU A 54 2.58 10.18 -12.57
C GLU A 54 1.26 9.54 -12.10
N ALA A 55 1.31 8.56 -11.20
CA ALA A 55 0.12 7.92 -10.66
C ALA A 55 -0.69 8.88 -9.78
N VAL A 56 -0.02 9.69 -8.96
CA VAL A 56 -0.65 10.70 -8.11
C VAL A 56 -1.29 11.80 -8.96
N ASP A 57 -0.63 12.21 -10.05
CA ASP A 57 -1.18 13.18 -11.01
C ASP A 57 -2.42 12.65 -11.72
N ASP A 58 -2.41 11.39 -12.17
CA ASP A 58 -3.59 10.74 -12.79
C ASP A 58 -4.76 10.72 -11.77
N LEU A 59 -4.52 10.37 -10.51
CA LEU A 59 -5.56 10.42 -9.47
C LEU A 59 -6.10 11.83 -9.23
N ALA A 60 -5.23 12.82 -9.06
CA ALA A 60 -5.62 14.21 -8.84
C ALA A 60 -6.38 14.82 -10.03
N ALA A 61 -6.03 14.42 -11.26
CA ALA A 61 -6.74 14.86 -12.46
C ALA A 61 -8.18 14.33 -12.53
N ASN A 62 -8.43 13.12 -12.04
CA ASN A 62 -9.75 12.48 -12.04
C ASN A 62 -10.60 12.83 -10.81
N GLU A 63 -10.01 13.46 -9.78
CA GLU A 63 -10.68 13.89 -8.55
C GLU A 63 -11.95 14.72 -8.81
N LYS A 64 -11.93 15.62 -9.79
CA LYS A 64 -13.08 16.50 -10.09
C LYS A 64 -14.27 15.77 -10.70
N THR A 65 -14.02 14.62 -11.32
CA THR A 65 -15.03 13.83 -12.04
C THR A 65 -15.52 12.63 -11.25
N ASP A 66 -14.84 12.27 -10.17
CA ASP A 66 -15.15 11.13 -9.31
C ASP A 66 -15.25 11.58 -7.84
N PRO A 67 -16.48 11.84 -7.32
CA PRO A 67 -16.69 12.28 -5.95
C PRO A 67 -16.20 11.31 -4.87
N GLU A 68 -16.21 10.00 -5.15
CA GLU A 68 -15.72 9.00 -4.19
C GLU A 68 -14.19 9.01 -4.15
N LEU A 69 -13.54 9.12 -5.31
CA LEU A 69 -12.09 9.34 -5.36
C LEU A 69 -11.69 10.62 -4.61
N ALA A 70 -12.42 11.73 -4.79
CA ALA A 70 -12.15 12.98 -4.09
C ALA A 70 -12.17 12.80 -2.56
N LYS A 71 -13.21 12.15 -2.04
CA LYS A 71 -13.31 11.84 -0.61
C LYS A 71 -12.12 11.00 -0.13
N ARG A 72 -11.67 10.02 -0.91
CA ARG A 72 -10.52 9.17 -0.54
C ARG A 72 -9.19 9.93 -0.60
N LEU A 73 -9.02 10.84 -1.56
CA LEU A 73 -7.85 11.74 -1.60
C LEU A 73 -7.85 12.73 -0.44
N ASP A 74 -9.02 13.22 -0.02
CA ASP A 74 -9.14 14.04 1.19
C ASP A 74 -8.72 13.29 2.45
N GLN A 75 -9.09 12.00 2.59
CA GLN A 75 -8.59 11.17 3.68
C GLN A 75 -7.05 11.06 3.66
N VAL A 76 -6.43 11.00 2.47
CA VAL A 76 -4.94 11.01 2.35
C VAL A 76 -4.36 12.35 2.81
N ARG A 77 -5.00 13.47 2.47
CA ARG A 77 -4.59 14.81 2.95
C ARG A 77 -4.78 14.97 4.46
N GLU A 78 -5.82 14.38 5.04
CA GLU A 78 -6.03 14.36 6.49
C GLU A 78 -4.98 13.49 7.21
N LEU A 79 -4.60 12.37 6.60
CA LEU A 79 -3.57 11.48 7.12
C LEU A 79 -2.20 12.16 7.13
N LEU A 80 -1.89 12.92 6.08
CA LEU A 80 -0.72 13.78 5.99
C LEU A 80 -1.05 15.17 6.53
N ASP A 81 -1.26 15.27 7.85
CA ASP A 81 -1.73 16.47 8.57
C ASP A 81 -1.09 17.82 8.15
N TRP A 82 0.18 17.82 7.78
CA TRP A 82 0.93 18.98 7.30
C TRP A 82 0.68 19.32 5.83
N ALA A 83 0.35 18.33 4.99
CA ALA A 83 0.10 18.51 3.58
C ALA A 83 -1.30 19.11 3.38
N LEU A 84 -1.34 20.35 2.88
CA LEU A 84 -2.57 20.96 2.38
C LEU A 84 -3.00 20.31 1.07
N ASP A 85 -2.04 19.99 0.21
CA ASP A 85 -2.28 19.41 -1.11
C ASP A 85 -1.04 18.64 -1.60
N PHE A 86 -1.27 17.73 -2.55
CA PHE A 86 -0.22 17.01 -3.25
C PHE A 86 -0.55 16.87 -4.74
N SER A 87 0.48 16.95 -5.59
CA SER A 87 0.36 16.84 -7.05
C SER A 87 1.68 16.35 -7.64
N ALA A 88 1.78 16.30 -8.97
CA ALA A 88 3.06 16.16 -9.65
C ALA A 88 3.49 17.49 -10.27
N SER A 89 4.80 17.68 -10.41
CA SER A 89 5.38 18.82 -11.11
C SER A 89 6.55 18.36 -11.98
N PRO A 90 6.83 19.04 -13.11
CA PRO A 90 8.01 18.74 -13.91
C PRO A 90 9.29 18.77 -13.06
N SER A 91 10.12 17.74 -13.19
CA SER A 91 11.45 17.74 -12.58
C SER A 91 12.29 18.84 -13.23
N MET A 92 12.90 19.71 -12.43
CA MET A 92 13.91 20.66 -12.92
C MET A 92 15.21 19.89 -13.19
N SER A 93 15.28 19.14 -14.29
CA SER A 93 16.51 18.46 -14.71
C SER A 93 16.94 18.87 -16.13
N VAL A 94 18.26 18.97 -16.30
CA VAL A 94 18.96 19.22 -17.57
C VAL A 94 18.50 18.19 -18.62
N PRO A 95 18.33 18.56 -19.91
CA PRO A 95 18.00 17.59 -20.95
C PRO A 95 19.02 16.44 -20.99
N LEU A 96 18.55 15.24 -20.64
CA LEU A 96 19.34 14.00 -20.65
C LEU A 96 18.94 13.14 -21.86
N SER A 97 19.85 12.25 -22.26
CA SER A 97 19.61 11.23 -23.29
C SER A 97 18.37 10.38 -22.94
N PRO A 98 17.52 9.99 -23.92
CA PRO A 98 16.35 9.13 -23.72
C PRO A 98 16.63 7.81 -22.98
N SER A 99 17.88 7.34 -22.99
CA SER A 99 18.33 6.13 -22.30
C SER A 99 18.59 6.32 -20.80
N ALA A 100 18.60 7.56 -20.29
CA ALA A 100 18.82 7.90 -18.87
C ALA A 100 17.50 8.34 -18.19
N ALA A 101 16.45 7.53 -18.35
CA ALA A 101 15.08 7.87 -17.98
C ALA A 101 14.88 7.94 -16.45
N ARG A 102 15.23 9.08 -15.83
CA ARG A 102 14.58 9.50 -14.58
C ARG A 102 13.14 9.90 -14.87
N SER A 103 12.26 9.79 -13.86
CA SER A 103 10.89 10.30 -13.99
C SER A 103 10.94 11.79 -14.34
N ARG A 104 10.15 12.19 -15.34
CA ARG A 104 10.05 13.59 -15.77
C ARG A 104 9.27 14.43 -14.76
N LEU A 105 8.60 13.78 -13.82
CA LEU A 105 7.80 14.39 -12.78
C LEU A 105 8.41 14.11 -11.40
N VAL A 106 8.12 15.00 -10.46
CA VAL A 106 8.40 14.81 -9.04
C VAL A 106 7.12 15.11 -8.27
N SER A 107 6.86 14.34 -7.21
CA SER A 107 5.76 14.67 -6.29
C SER A 107 5.99 16.06 -5.72
N GLN A 108 4.96 16.88 -5.67
CA GLN A 108 4.95 18.19 -5.05
C GLN A 108 3.92 18.16 -3.92
N PHE A 109 4.27 18.78 -2.79
CA PHE A 109 3.40 18.97 -1.65
C PHE A 109 3.29 20.45 -1.35
N VAL A 110 2.13 20.87 -0.87
CA VAL A 110 1.91 22.19 -0.31
C VAL A 110 1.79 22.06 1.20
N ASP A 111 2.73 22.60 1.95
CA ASP A 111 2.72 22.59 3.42
C ASP A 111 1.80 23.71 3.94
N ARG A 112 0.95 23.40 4.93
CA ARG A 112 0.00 24.36 5.52
C ARG A 112 0.59 25.24 6.63
N PHE A 113 1.69 24.81 7.25
CA PHE A 113 2.38 25.49 8.35
C PHE A 113 3.50 26.42 7.86
N MET A 114 4.03 26.19 6.66
CA MET A 114 5.04 27.05 6.05
C MET A 114 4.47 28.35 5.49
N ALA A 115 5.31 29.40 5.46
CA ALA A 115 4.95 30.69 4.90
C ALA A 115 4.58 30.60 3.40
N LYS A 116 3.48 31.24 3.01
CA LYS A 116 3.02 31.31 1.61
C LYS A 116 4.16 31.74 0.68
N GLY A 117 4.31 31.04 -0.45
CA GLY A 117 5.38 31.27 -1.43
C GLY A 117 6.67 30.49 -1.15
N ARG A 118 6.83 29.92 0.04
CA ARG A 118 7.93 28.99 0.41
C ARG A 118 7.40 27.66 0.95
N ASN A 119 6.12 27.39 0.75
CA ASN A 119 5.43 26.23 1.30
C ASN A 119 5.27 25.09 0.28
N LYS A 120 6.04 25.12 -0.80
CA LYS A 120 6.07 24.02 -1.79
C LYS A 120 7.29 23.17 -1.53
N LEU A 121 7.05 21.89 -1.25
CA LEU A 121 8.08 20.87 -1.05
C LEU A 121 8.03 19.90 -2.22
N THR A 122 9.17 19.36 -2.60
CA THR A 122 9.22 18.27 -3.59
C THR A 122 9.35 16.92 -2.88
N GLY A 123 9.17 15.81 -3.62
CA GLY A 123 9.45 14.47 -3.11
C GLY A 123 10.88 14.32 -2.58
N TYR A 124 11.82 15.16 -3.03
CA TYR A 124 13.18 15.20 -2.49
C TYR A 124 13.22 15.67 -1.03
N ASP A 125 12.35 16.62 -0.68
CA ASP A 125 12.29 17.27 0.65
C ASP A 125 11.24 16.63 1.56
N ALA A 126 10.26 15.93 0.97
CA ALA A 126 9.20 15.25 1.71
C ALA A 126 9.75 14.11 2.58
N SER A 127 9.05 13.88 3.70
CA SER A 127 9.34 12.73 4.56
C SER A 127 9.11 11.42 3.80
N GLU A 128 9.93 10.41 4.11
CA GLU A 128 9.79 9.10 3.47
C GLU A 128 8.40 8.51 3.69
N GLY A 129 7.87 8.62 4.91
CA GLY A 129 6.52 8.15 5.23
C GLY A 129 5.42 8.78 4.38
N ALA A 130 5.53 10.06 3.99
CA ALA A 130 4.56 10.69 3.09
C ALA A 130 4.57 10.04 1.70
N LEU A 131 5.74 9.69 1.17
CA LEU A 131 5.87 9.00 -0.11
C LEU A 131 5.31 7.57 -0.04
N TYR A 132 5.52 6.86 1.06
CA TYR A 132 4.94 5.52 1.26
C TYR A 132 3.42 5.55 1.41
N VAL A 133 2.86 6.60 2.03
CA VAL A 133 1.41 6.83 2.07
C VAL A 133 0.86 7.05 0.67
N LEU A 134 1.46 7.95 -0.12
CA LEU A 134 1.04 8.17 -1.51
C LEU A 134 1.18 6.90 -2.35
N TYR A 135 2.23 6.10 -2.11
CA TYR A 135 2.44 4.83 -2.79
C TYR A 135 1.33 3.81 -2.52
N CYS A 136 0.98 3.60 -1.24
CA CYS A 136 -0.11 2.71 -0.86
C CYS A 136 -1.46 3.22 -1.38
N ALA A 137 -1.71 4.52 -1.28
CA ALA A 137 -2.91 5.16 -1.83
C ALA A 137 -2.99 4.99 -3.35
N ALA A 138 -1.89 5.16 -4.08
CA ALA A 138 -1.84 4.95 -5.52
C ALA A 138 -2.20 3.51 -5.90
N LEU A 139 -1.66 2.50 -5.20
CA LEU A 139 -2.01 1.10 -5.46
C LEU A 139 -3.45 0.75 -5.03
N ALA A 140 -4.02 1.43 -4.03
CA ALA A 140 -5.38 1.19 -3.56
C ALA A 140 -6.47 1.92 -4.36
N LEU A 141 -6.18 3.11 -4.88
CA LEU A 141 -7.20 3.96 -5.50
C LEU A 141 -7.15 3.91 -7.03
N HIS A 142 -6.00 3.58 -7.62
CA HIS A 142 -5.84 3.70 -9.06
C HIS A 142 -6.51 2.52 -9.81
N PRO A 143 -7.34 2.78 -10.84
CA PRO A 143 -8.06 1.72 -11.57
C PRO A 143 -7.14 0.71 -12.29
N LYS A 144 -5.99 1.19 -12.78
CA LYS A 144 -4.96 0.34 -13.43
C LYS A 144 -4.12 -0.51 -12.46
N ALA A 145 -4.29 -0.39 -11.13
CA ALA A 145 -3.54 -1.23 -10.20
C ALA A 145 -4.03 -2.68 -10.25
N PRO A 146 -3.13 -3.68 -10.11
CA PRO A 146 -3.51 -5.10 -10.17
C PRO A 146 -4.62 -5.44 -9.15
N ARG A 147 -5.46 -6.41 -9.49
CA ARG A 147 -6.50 -6.90 -8.57
C ARG A 147 -5.94 -7.80 -7.47
N CYS A 148 -4.87 -8.55 -7.76
CA CYS A 148 -4.07 -9.25 -6.76
C CYS A 148 -2.64 -8.70 -6.79
N LEU A 149 -2.12 -8.26 -5.65
CA LEU A 149 -0.75 -7.75 -5.52
C LEU A 149 -0.15 -8.08 -4.16
N ALA A 150 1.17 -8.05 -4.08
CA ALA A 150 1.91 -8.14 -2.84
C ALA A 150 2.80 -6.93 -2.60
N ILE A 151 2.98 -6.52 -1.35
CA ILE A 151 3.97 -5.53 -0.94
C ILE A 151 4.84 -6.12 0.15
N ASP A 152 6.13 -6.17 -0.11
CA ASP A 152 7.13 -6.51 0.87
C ASP A 152 7.44 -5.28 1.74
N ASN A 153 7.38 -5.45 3.05
CA ASN A 153 7.62 -4.44 4.08
C ASN A 153 6.76 -3.18 3.89
N VAL A 154 5.44 -3.35 3.78
CA VAL A 154 4.48 -2.26 3.53
C VAL A 154 4.55 -1.13 4.57
N ASP A 155 5.01 -1.45 5.77
CA ASP A 155 5.17 -0.57 6.92
C ASP A 155 6.52 0.16 6.97
N GLN A 156 7.39 -0.05 5.98
CA GLN A 156 8.68 0.61 5.89
C GLN A 156 8.55 2.13 5.91
N ALA A 157 9.41 2.79 6.68
CA ALA A 157 9.47 4.24 6.87
C ALA A 157 8.19 4.89 7.45
N LEU A 158 7.19 4.10 7.86
CA LEU A 158 5.99 4.60 8.51
C LEU A 158 6.17 4.62 10.03
N ASN A 159 5.85 5.76 10.65
CA ASN A 159 5.71 5.80 12.10
C ASN A 159 4.47 4.96 12.53
N PRO A 160 4.41 4.47 13.78
CA PRO A 160 3.33 3.60 14.26
C PRO A 160 1.91 4.10 14.00
N ARG A 161 1.66 5.40 14.21
CA ARG A 161 0.32 5.99 14.01
C ARG A 161 -0.05 6.05 12.53
N LEU A 162 0.92 6.39 11.69
CA LEU A 162 0.74 6.44 10.24
C LEU A 162 0.48 5.03 9.67
N ALA A 163 1.24 4.03 10.12
CA ALA A 163 1.08 2.63 9.74
C ALA A 163 -0.32 2.09 10.07
N GLN A 164 -0.81 2.36 11.29
CA GLN A 164 -2.17 2.00 11.71
C GLN A 164 -3.23 2.60 10.78
N ARG A 165 -3.18 3.93 10.58
CA ARG A 165 -4.19 4.66 9.85
C ARG A 165 -4.20 4.34 8.36
N ILE A 166 -3.04 4.24 7.71
CA ILE A 166 -3.00 3.86 6.28
C ILE A 166 -3.52 2.45 6.07
N MET A 167 -3.26 1.52 7.00
CA MET A 167 -3.77 0.16 6.88
C MET A 167 -5.29 0.10 7.01
N GLN A 168 -5.87 0.86 7.95
CA GLN A 168 -7.33 1.01 8.05
C GLN A 168 -7.93 1.50 6.73
N MET A 169 -7.32 2.53 6.13
CA MET A 169 -7.77 3.11 4.87
C MET A 169 -7.63 2.13 3.70
N VAL A 170 -6.50 1.45 3.56
CA VAL A 170 -6.27 0.44 2.52
C VAL A 170 -7.26 -0.72 2.62
N CYS A 171 -7.55 -1.20 3.84
CA CYS A 171 -8.58 -2.22 4.06
C CYS A 171 -9.97 -1.73 3.60
N SER A 172 -10.38 -0.53 4.02
CA SER A 172 -11.68 0.06 3.63
C SER A 172 -11.79 0.21 2.11
N TRP A 173 -10.79 0.84 1.48
CA TRP A 173 -10.80 1.07 0.04
C TRP A 173 -10.77 -0.22 -0.78
N SER A 174 -10.08 -1.25 -0.28
CA SER A 174 -10.02 -2.55 -0.96
C SER A 174 -11.35 -3.29 -0.87
N ALA A 175 -12.03 -3.23 0.27
CA ALA A 175 -13.36 -3.80 0.46
C ALA A 175 -14.42 -3.09 -0.40
N GLU A 176 -14.28 -1.78 -0.60
CA GLU A 176 -15.19 -0.97 -1.42
C GLU A 176 -14.82 -0.94 -2.92
N SER A 177 -13.73 -1.60 -3.32
CA SER A 177 -13.29 -1.61 -4.72
C SER A 177 -14.13 -2.57 -5.57
N ASP A 178 -14.46 -2.15 -6.80
CA ASP A 178 -15.22 -2.97 -7.73
C ASP A 178 -14.42 -4.22 -8.14
N GLY A 179 -15.00 -5.40 -7.90
CA GLY A 179 -14.35 -6.71 -8.10
C GLY A 179 -13.45 -7.18 -6.96
N GLY A 180 -13.23 -6.38 -5.90
CA GLY A 180 -12.39 -6.70 -4.75
C GLY A 180 -10.89 -6.76 -5.08
N ARG A 181 -10.06 -6.04 -4.33
CA ARG A 181 -8.59 -6.11 -4.48
C ARG A 181 -7.99 -6.95 -3.36
N GLN A 182 -7.22 -7.98 -3.72
CA GLN A 182 -6.47 -8.81 -2.78
C GLN A 182 -5.04 -8.29 -2.58
N TRP A 183 -4.67 -8.12 -1.31
CA TRP A 183 -3.34 -7.68 -0.89
C TRP A 183 -2.64 -8.78 -0.09
N LEU A 184 -1.37 -9.01 -0.42
CA LEU A 184 -0.46 -9.90 0.30
C LEU A 184 0.68 -9.08 0.88
N LEU A 185 0.73 -8.93 2.21
CA LEU A 185 1.62 -7.98 2.85
C LEU A 185 2.56 -8.68 3.82
N THR A 186 3.84 -8.31 3.78
CA THR A 186 4.76 -8.57 4.88
C THR A 186 4.88 -7.31 5.73
N VAL A 187 4.97 -7.50 7.04
CA VAL A 187 4.98 -6.42 8.03
C VAL A 187 6.01 -6.72 9.11
N HIS A 188 6.62 -5.67 9.66
CA HIS A 188 7.58 -5.76 10.76
C HIS A 188 7.26 -4.84 11.95
N ASN A 189 6.41 -3.83 11.74
CA ASN A 189 5.95 -2.86 12.71
C ASN A 189 4.65 -3.37 13.32
N PRO A 190 4.65 -3.77 14.60
CA PRO A 190 3.47 -4.34 15.23
C PRO A 190 2.25 -3.43 15.21
N ALA A 191 2.46 -2.11 15.22
CA ALA A 191 1.39 -1.14 15.24
C ALA A 191 0.45 -1.30 14.05
N ILE A 192 0.93 -1.70 12.87
CA ILE A 192 0.11 -1.86 11.66
C ILE A 192 -1.05 -2.85 11.88
N LEU A 193 -0.87 -3.86 12.74
CA LEU A 193 -1.89 -4.86 13.02
C LEU A 193 -3.10 -4.26 13.75
N ASP A 194 -2.90 -3.20 14.52
CA ASP A 194 -3.99 -2.50 15.22
C ASP A 194 -4.81 -1.63 14.25
N GLY A 195 -4.35 -1.49 12.99
CA GLY A 195 -5.10 -0.90 11.90
C GLY A 195 -6.06 -1.86 11.20
N LEU A 196 -6.03 -3.16 11.53
CA LEU A 196 -6.83 -4.16 10.82
C LEU A 196 -8.25 -4.25 11.42
N PRO A 197 -9.33 -4.27 10.60
CA PRO A 197 -10.67 -4.55 11.10
C PRO A 197 -10.79 -6.03 11.49
N LEU A 198 -10.62 -6.32 12.78
CA LEU A 198 -10.55 -7.68 13.34
C LEU A 198 -11.82 -8.54 13.15
N GLY A 199 -12.97 -7.88 12.95
CA GLY A 199 -14.23 -8.57 12.66
C GLY A 199 -14.38 -9.00 11.19
N ASP A 200 -13.47 -8.59 10.31
CA ASP A 200 -13.53 -8.90 8.88
C ASP A 200 -12.84 -10.25 8.58
N SER A 201 -13.65 -11.25 8.20
CA SER A 201 -13.17 -12.59 7.84
C SER A 201 -12.35 -12.65 6.54
N SER A 202 -12.36 -11.59 5.73
CA SER A 202 -11.51 -11.45 4.55
C SER A 202 -10.05 -11.22 4.93
N ILE A 203 -9.80 -10.68 6.12
CA ILE A 203 -8.46 -10.44 6.65
C ILE A 203 -7.93 -11.70 7.31
N ARG A 204 -6.70 -12.07 6.95
CA ARG A 204 -6.04 -13.28 7.43
C ARG A 204 -4.60 -12.95 7.78
N LEU A 205 -4.21 -13.31 8.99
CA LEU A 205 -2.82 -13.19 9.44
C LEU A 205 -2.13 -14.54 9.38
N PHE A 206 -0.86 -14.52 8.97
CA PHE A 206 0.00 -15.69 8.92
C PHE A 206 1.32 -15.36 9.61
N THR A 207 1.76 -16.25 10.49
CA THR A 207 3.14 -16.23 10.98
C THR A 207 3.99 -17.09 10.07
N VAL A 208 5.22 -16.61 9.82
CA VAL A 208 6.24 -17.32 9.06
C VAL A 208 7.43 -17.50 9.99
N ASP A 209 7.85 -18.75 10.20
CA ASP A 209 8.94 -19.11 11.11
C ASP A 209 9.77 -20.25 10.51
N ARG A 210 10.86 -20.65 11.18
CA ARG A 210 11.64 -21.84 10.88
C ARG A 210 11.51 -22.86 12.00
N ASN A 211 11.28 -24.11 11.64
CA ASN A 211 11.34 -25.19 12.63
C ASN A 211 12.79 -25.52 13.04
N ASN A 212 12.95 -26.43 14.00
CA ASN A 212 14.26 -26.88 14.49
C ASN A 212 15.13 -27.63 13.46
N ARG A 213 14.63 -27.87 12.24
CA ARG A 213 15.37 -28.42 11.10
C ARG A 213 15.70 -27.37 10.04
N GLY A 214 15.33 -26.10 10.29
CA GLY A 214 15.54 -24.99 9.37
C GLY A 214 14.51 -24.87 8.24
N HIS A 215 13.44 -25.68 8.24
CA HIS A 215 12.38 -25.56 7.23
C HIS A 215 11.43 -24.41 7.55
N THR A 216 11.03 -23.66 6.52
CA THR A 216 9.98 -22.64 6.63
C THR A 216 8.65 -23.28 7.04
N THR A 217 8.03 -22.75 8.08
CA THR A 217 6.70 -23.11 8.54
C THR A 217 5.80 -21.88 8.49
N VAL A 218 4.64 -22.01 7.87
CA VAL A 218 3.63 -20.95 7.80
C VAL A 218 2.41 -21.40 8.59
N ARG A 219 1.94 -20.57 9.52
CA ARG A 219 0.76 -20.85 10.36
C ARG A 219 -0.22 -19.70 10.25
N ARG A 220 -1.48 -20.01 9.92
CA ARG A 220 -2.57 -19.04 10.01
C ARG A 220 -2.88 -18.75 11.48
N ILE A 221 -2.99 -17.48 11.84
CA ILE A 221 -3.50 -17.05 13.14
C ILE A 221 -5.04 -17.08 13.06
N ASP A 222 -5.65 -17.78 14.00
CA ASP A 222 -7.09 -17.67 14.24
C ASP A 222 -7.33 -16.44 15.12
N LEU A 223 -7.78 -15.36 14.50
CA LEU A 223 -8.03 -14.09 15.20
C LEU A 223 -9.13 -14.22 16.24
N ALA A 224 -10.20 -14.96 15.93
CA ALA A 224 -11.32 -15.14 16.86
C ALA A 224 -10.81 -15.81 18.13
N ALA A 225 -10.13 -16.96 18.00
CA ALA A 225 -9.56 -17.67 19.14
C ALA A 225 -8.47 -16.84 19.87
N ALA A 226 -7.69 -16.04 19.15
CA ALA A 226 -6.68 -15.18 19.76
C ALA A 226 -7.29 -14.08 20.64
N THR A 227 -8.46 -13.55 20.27
CA THR A 227 -9.11 -12.42 20.95
C THR A 227 -10.23 -12.81 21.93
N GLU A 228 -10.78 -14.03 21.85
CA GLU A 228 -12.01 -14.48 22.54
C GLU A 228 -12.01 -14.28 24.07
N SER A 229 -10.85 -14.32 24.71
CA SER A 229 -10.69 -14.22 26.18
C SER A 229 -9.96 -12.95 26.65
N ARG A 230 -9.71 -12.00 25.76
CA ARG A 230 -8.86 -10.83 26.05
C ARG A 230 -9.61 -9.53 25.80
N PRO A 231 -9.78 -8.65 26.80
CA PRO A 231 -10.41 -7.35 26.57
C PRO A 231 -9.60 -6.55 25.56
N SER A 232 -10.28 -6.02 24.54
CA SER A 232 -9.66 -5.36 23.38
C SER A 232 -8.86 -4.11 23.75
N GLU A 233 -9.23 -3.42 24.84
CA GLU A 233 -8.53 -2.21 25.31
C GLU A 233 -7.15 -2.52 25.92
N GLU A 234 -6.94 -3.71 26.48
CA GLU A 234 -5.66 -4.09 27.09
C GLU A 234 -4.75 -4.92 26.17
N TRP A 235 -5.35 -5.63 25.20
CA TRP A 235 -4.66 -6.61 24.34
C TRP A 235 -4.88 -6.32 22.86
N THR A 236 -4.20 -5.29 22.38
CA THR A 236 -4.07 -5.00 20.95
C THR A 236 -3.29 -6.11 20.24
N LEU A 237 -3.50 -6.29 18.93
CA LEU A 237 -2.74 -7.28 18.16
C LEU A 237 -1.24 -7.00 18.19
N SER A 238 -0.85 -5.73 18.16
CA SER A 238 0.54 -5.31 18.33
C SER A 238 1.15 -5.84 19.63
N ARG A 239 0.43 -5.71 20.76
CA ARG A 239 0.86 -6.20 22.07
C ARG A 239 0.91 -7.72 22.13
N MET A 240 -0.08 -8.38 21.55
CA MET A 240 -0.11 -9.85 21.48
C MET A 240 1.04 -10.40 20.63
N TRP A 241 1.37 -9.73 19.52
CA TRP A 241 2.49 -10.13 18.68
C TRP A 241 3.82 -9.92 19.40
N THR A 242 4.09 -8.70 19.88
CA THR A 242 5.32 -8.36 20.62
C THR A 242 5.51 -9.17 21.90
N GLY A 243 4.43 -9.55 22.57
CA GLY A 243 4.44 -10.46 23.72
C GLY A 243 4.58 -11.94 23.37
N GLY A 244 4.72 -12.29 22.08
CA GLY A 244 4.90 -13.67 21.59
C GLY A 244 3.64 -14.52 21.53
N LEU A 245 2.47 -13.99 21.89
CA LEU A 245 1.21 -14.74 21.95
C LEU A 245 0.71 -15.17 20.56
N LEU A 246 1.00 -14.38 19.52
CA LEU A 246 0.65 -14.72 18.13
C LEU A 246 1.68 -15.64 17.46
N GLY A 247 2.87 -15.78 18.04
CA GLY A 247 4.03 -16.40 17.40
C GLY A 247 4.68 -15.51 16.33
N GLY A 248 5.62 -16.07 15.55
CA GLY A 248 6.30 -15.31 14.48
C GLY A 248 7.18 -14.17 14.98
N VAL A 249 7.59 -14.21 16.25
CA VAL A 249 8.60 -13.31 16.84
C VAL A 249 9.80 -14.16 17.22
N PRO A 250 11.02 -13.78 16.81
CA PRO A 250 12.24 -14.48 17.24
C PRO A 250 12.40 -14.42 18.77
N ASN A 251 12.86 -15.52 19.38
CA ASN A 251 13.35 -15.49 20.76
C ASN A 251 14.74 -14.83 20.75
N VAL A 252 14.80 -13.56 21.13
CA VAL A 252 16.04 -12.77 21.27
C VAL A 252 16.41 -12.56 22.73
#